data_AF-A0A5J5FR30-F1
#
_entry.id   AF-A0A5J5FR30-F1
#
_cell.length_a   1.000
_cell.length_b   1.000
_cell.length_c   1.000
_cell.angle_alpha   90.00
_cell.angle_beta   90.00
_cell.angle_gamma   90.00
#
_symmetry.space_group_name_H-M   'P 1'
#
loop_
_entity.id
_entity.type
_entity.pdbx_description
1 polymer ?
#
loop_
_entity_poly.entity_id
_entity_poly.type
_entity_poly.pdbx_seq_one_letter_code
_entity_poly.pdbx_strand_id
1 'polypeptide(L)'
;MLRFTIFREDVIMLDVIKDEYTIIKKNNSIDGLLNSASEYLWNLEKCGLEKKSNYLISSECNEFNYNGYLEERWMISQPQKKSGLKIDIIISILELYFLIKQIKNCGLIGVVSGLEKVRRKNKKYAVDKQLIIDKYKTYLIKIFPLISKKSNCLSYSFFLASKLNQHGVPAVLVIGVRTQPFYSHAWVELDGVVINDDPKLREKLSVILVI
;
A
#
# COMPACT_ATOMS: atom_id res chain seq x y z
N MET A 1 -9.20 2.54 13.02
CA MET A 1 -9.37 1.30 12.23
C MET A 1 -8.07 0.55 12.41
N LEU A 2 -8.08 -0.58 13.13
CA LEU A 2 -6.86 -1.25 13.56
C LEU A 2 -6.51 -2.40 12.63
N ARG A 3 -5.32 -2.40 12.05
CA ARG A 3 -4.80 -3.50 11.23
C ARG A 3 -3.65 -4.19 11.92
N PHE A 4 -3.46 -5.48 11.65
CA PHE A 4 -2.44 -6.29 12.28
C PHE A 4 -1.65 -7.05 11.22
N THR A 5 -0.37 -7.24 11.45
CA THR A 5 0.43 -8.17 10.64
C THR A 5 1.55 -8.75 11.48
N ILE A 6 2.09 -9.87 11.04
CA ILE A 6 3.17 -10.57 11.71
C ILE A 6 4.37 -10.54 10.77
N PHE A 7 5.52 -10.09 11.27
CA PHE A 7 6.78 -10.17 10.55
C PHE A 7 7.78 -10.95 11.40
N ARG A 8 8.14 -12.15 10.96
CA ARG A 8 8.89 -13.13 11.76
C ARG A 8 8.17 -13.39 13.09
N GLU A 9 8.72 -12.91 14.20
CA GLU A 9 8.15 -13.08 15.54
C GLU A 9 7.48 -11.80 16.08
N ASP A 10 7.59 -10.69 15.36
CA ASP A 10 7.09 -9.39 15.81
C ASP A 10 5.65 -9.18 15.32
N VAL A 11 4.75 -8.81 16.23
CA VAL A 11 3.39 -8.38 15.88
C VAL A 11 3.38 -6.87 15.68
N ILE A 12 2.82 -6.43 14.57
CA ILE A 12 2.75 -5.03 14.19
C ILE A 12 1.28 -4.64 14.11
N MET A 13 0.90 -3.64 14.91
CA MET A 13 -0.43 -3.05 14.91
C MET A 13 -0.37 -1.66 14.26
N LEU A 14 -1.30 -1.37 13.37
CA LEU A 14 -1.46 -0.07 12.72
C LEU A 14 -2.84 0.52 13.05
N ASP A 15 -2.88 1.70 13.67
CA ASP A 15 -4.10 2.49 13.80
C ASP A 15 -4.20 3.52 12.67
N VAL A 16 -5.04 3.18 11.69
CA VAL A 16 -5.29 4.01 10.50
C VAL A 16 -6.01 5.33 10.83
N ILE A 17 -6.66 5.44 11.99
CA ILE A 17 -7.31 6.71 12.39
C ILE A 17 -6.28 7.67 12.99
N LYS A 18 -5.33 7.15 13.77
CA LYS A 18 -4.32 7.95 14.46
C LYS A 18 -3.02 8.13 13.66
N ASP A 19 -2.86 7.43 12.55
CA ASP A 19 -1.59 7.33 11.79
C ASP A 19 -0.42 6.80 12.62
N GLU A 20 -0.71 5.93 13.59
CA GLU A 20 0.26 5.38 14.54
C GLU A 20 0.43 3.88 14.32
N TYR A 21 1.64 3.38 14.53
CA TYR A 21 1.91 1.94 14.57
C TYR A 21 2.60 1.56 15.87
N THR A 22 2.43 0.31 16.29
CA THR A 22 3.07 -0.28 17.47
C THR A 22 3.66 -1.62 17.09
N ILE A 23 4.92 -1.83 17.48
CA ILE A 23 5.61 -3.11 17.31
C ILE A 23 5.69 -3.79 18.67
N ILE A 24 5.17 -5.00 18.75
CA ILE A 24 5.22 -5.85 19.92
C ILE A 24 6.22 -6.96 19.61
N LYS A 25 7.41 -6.88 20.22
CA LYS A 25 8.45 -7.91 20.09
C LYS A 25 8.11 -9.11 20.95
N LYS A 26 8.34 -10.32 20.45
CA LYS A 26 8.14 -11.54 21.25
C LYS A 26 9.19 -11.62 22.38
N ASN A 27 8.72 -11.59 23.62
CA ASN A 27 9.49 -11.89 24.84
C ASN A 27 8.75 -13.01 25.60
N ASN A 28 9.42 -13.78 26.48
CA ASN A 28 8.81 -14.91 27.22
C ASN A 28 7.51 -14.58 28.00
N SER A 29 7.23 -13.31 28.31
CA SER A 29 5.98 -12.86 28.96
C SER A 29 4.80 -12.64 27.99
N ILE A 30 5.05 -12.69 26.68
CA ILE A 30 4.10 -12.38 25.61
C ILE A 30 3.45 -13.65 25.04
N ASP A 31 3.96 -14.85 25.35
CA ASP A 31 3.28 -16.10 24.95
C ASP A 31 1.87 -16.19 25.55
N GLY A 32 1.63 -15.66 26.75
CA GLY A 32 0.28 -15.53 27.31
C GLY A 32 -0.60 -14.52 26.59
N LEU A 33 -0.05 -13.36 26.20
CA LEU A 33 -0.79 -12.31 25.48
C LEU A 33 -1.06 -12.72 24.03
N LEU A 34 -0.10 -13.37 23.38
CA LEU A 34 -0.23 -13.92 22.03
C LEU A 34 -1.20 -15.08 22.04
N ASN A 35 -1.13 -16.02 22.98
CA ASN A 35 -2.12 -17.09 23.08
C ASN A 35 -3.52 -16.53 23.32
N SER A 36 -3.69 -15.55 24.19
CA SER A 36 -4.99 -14.88 24.38
C SER A 36 -5.41 -14.03 23.18
N ALA A 37 -4.49 -13.38 22.47
CA ALA A 37 -4.80 -12.61 21.26
C ALA A 37 -5.13 -13.54 20.10
N SER A 38 -4.39 -14.63 19.89
CA SER A 38 -4.66 -15.65 18.88
C SER A 38 -5.93 -16.43 19.21
N GLU A 39 -6.20 -16.71 20.48
CA GLU A 39 -7.47 -17.31 20.92
C GLU A 39 -8.63 -16.31 20.76
N TYR A 40 -8.42 -15.03 21.04
CA TYR A 40 -9.41 -13.97 20.78
C TYR A 40 -9.66 -13.78 19.27
N LEU A 41 -8.60 -13.80 18.45
CA LEU A 41 -8.67 -13.70 16.98
C LEU A 41 -9.30 -14.95 16.37
N TRP A 42 -8.97 -16.15 16.86
CA TRP A 42 -9.58 -17.42 16.49
C TRP A 42 -11.06 -17.48 16.89
N ASN A 43 -11.40 -17.00 18.08
CA ASN A 43 -12.79 -16.91 18.52
C ASN A 43 -13.58 -15.86 17.70
N LEU A 44 -12.95 -14.77 17.26
CA LEU A 44 -13.57 -13.80 16.36
C LEU A 44 -13.83 -14.41 14.96
N GLU A 45 -12.90 -15.22 14.46
CA GLU A 45 -13.01 -15.96 13.20
C GLU A 45 -14.14 -17.01 13.28
N LYS A 46 -14.19 -17.76 14.40
CA LYS A 46 -15.23 -18.77 14.69
C LYS A 46 -16.63 -18.17 14.90
N CYS A 47 -16.73 -16.91 15.32
CA CYS A 47 -17.99 -16.19 15.50
C CYS A 47 -18.63 -15.69 14.19
N GLY A 48 -18.03 -15.94 13.01
CA GLY A 48 -18.62 -15.54 11.73
C GLY A 48 -18.70 -14.03 11.52
N LEU A 49 -17.87 -13.25 12.23
CA LEU A 49 -17.77 -11.79 12.12
C LEU A 49 -16.91 -11.34 10.92
N GLU A 50 -16.80 -12.18 9.89
CA GLU A 50 -16.02 -11.97 8.65
C GLU A 50 -16.46 -10.77 7.78
N LYS A 51 -17.39 -9.91 8.22
CA LYS A 51 -17.90 -8.83 7.36
C LYS A 51 -17.99 -7.41 7.92
N LYS A 52 -17.61 -7.14 9.18
CA LYS A 52 -17.72 -5.75 9.71
C LYS A 52 -16.66 -5.26 10.69
N SER A 53 -15.78 -6.10 11.21
CA SER A 53 -14.68 -5.64 12.05
C SER A 53 -13.39 -5.59 11.25
N ASN A 54 -12.79 -4.42 11.26
CA ASN A 54 -11.66 -3.99 10.46
C ASN A 54 -10.32 -4.68 10.82
N TYR A 55 -10.29 -5.97 11.12
CA TYR A 55 -9.07 -6.69 11.46
C TYR A 55 -8.70 -7.60 10.29
N LEU A 56 -7.58 -7.30 9.63
CA LEU A 56 -6.98 -8.17 8.62
C LEU A 56 -5.62 -8.57 9.19
N ILE A 57 -5.36 -9.87 9.27
CA ILE A 57 -4.03 -10.44 9.47
C ILE A 57 -3.55 -10.83 8.07
N SER A 58 -2.44 -10.28 7.60
CA SER A 58 -1.88 -10.73 6.32
C SER A 58 -0.87 -11.86 6.51
N SER A 59 -0.63 -12.58 5.42
CA SER A 59 0.25 -13.75 5.30
C SER A 59 1.66 -13.59 5.89
N GLU A 60 2.17 -14.74 6.35
CA GLU A 60 3.56 -15.00 6.72
C GLU A 60 4.52 -14.55 5.60
N CYS A 61 5.58 -13.82 5.98
CA CYS A 61 6.71 -13.54 5.10
C CYS A 61 7.65 -14.75 5.07
N ASN A 62 8.18 -15.09 3.89
CA ASN A 62 9.27 -16.06 3.79
C ASN A 62 10.53 -15.52 4.49
N GLU A 63 11.39 -16.40 4.99
CA GLU A 63 12.70 -16.04 5.57
C GLU A 63 13.62 -15.44 4.50
N PHE A 64 13.45 -14.15 4.21
CA PHE A 64 14.38 -13.38 3.40
C PHE A 64 15.50 -12.83 4.29
N ASN A 65 16.75 -13.05 3.89
CA ASN A 65 17.92 -12.49 4.55
C ASN A 65 18.21 -11.10 3.98
N TYR A 66 17.98 -10.07 4.79
CA TYR A 66 18.20 -8.67 4.39
C TYR A 66 19.63 -8.26 4.73
N ASN A 67 20.40 -7.78 3.75
CA ASN A 67 21.78 -7.34 3.98
C ASN A 67 21.89 -5.86 4.37
N GLY A 68 20.79 -5.08 4.30
CA GLY A 68 20.76 -3.69 4.80
C GLY A 68 19.58 -2.82 4.31
N TYR A 69 19.62 -1.52 4.64
CA TYR A 69 18.62 -0.51 4.22
C TYR A 69 18.68 -0.15 2.72
N LEU A 70 19.81 -0.39 2.06
CA LEU A 70 20.10 0.12 0.71
C LEU A 70 19.43 -0.67 -0.43
N GLU A 71 18.91 -1.87 -0.13
CA GLU A 71 18.31 -2.78 -1.11
C GLU A 71 16.90 -2.34 -1.58
N GLU A 72 16.27 -1.40 -0.87
CA GLU A 72 14.85 -1.06 -1.05
C GLU A 72 14.66 0.36 -1.59
N ARG A 73 15.19 0.58 -2.79
CA ARG A 73 14.86 1.77 -3.57
C ARG A 73 13.49 1.57 -4.19
N TRP A 74 12.72 2.66 -4.27
CA TRP A 74 11.49 2.66 -5.05
C TRP A 74 11.84 2.42 -6.52
N MET A 75 11.56 1.21 -7.02
CA MET A 75 11.95 0.82 -8.37
C MET A 75 10.81 1.13 -9.32
N ILE A 76 10.81 2.32 -9.90
CA ILE A 76 9.82 2.63 -10.92
C ILE A 76 10.14 1.77 -12.15
N SER A 77 9.25 0.81 -12.45
CA SER A 77 9.39 -0.02 -13.64
C SER A 77 9.47 0.85 -14.91
N GLN A 78 10.48 0.58 -15.74
CA GLN A 78 10.73 1.30 -16.99
C GLN A 78 9.50 1.18 -17.91
N PRO A 79 8.96 2.29 -18.43
CA PRO A 79 7.75 2.27 -19.23
C PRO A 79 8.10 1.77 -20.64
N GLN A 80 7.29 0.86 -21.17
CA GLN A 80 7.39 0.44 -22.56
C GLN A 80 6.64 1.46 -23.45
N LYS A 81 7.25 2.63 -23.76
CA LYS A 81 6.82 3.73 -24.69
C LYS A 81 5.30 3.86 -25.03
N LYS A 82 4.61 5.00 -24.79
CA LYS A 82 4.58 6.24 -25.61
C LYS A 82 4.04 7.43 -24.81
N SER A 83 4.46 8.63 -25.21
CA SER A 83 4.19 9.92 -24.57
C SER A 83 2.72 10.37 -24.64
N GLY A 84 2.12 10.67 -23.49
CA GLY A 84 0.91 11.48 -23.43
C GLY A 84 1.16 12.97 -23.74
N LEU A 85 0.08 13.70 -24.01
CA LEU A 85 0.08 15.16 -24.21
C LEU A 85 0.68 15.88 -22.98
N LYS A 86 1.39 17.00 -23.21
CA LYS A 86 2.03 17.78 -22.13
C LYS A 86 1.02 18.23 -21.05
N ILE A 87 -0.23 18.49 -21.44
CA ILE A 87 -1.30 18.94 -20.55
C ILE A 87 -1.68 17.88 -19.52
N ASP A 88 -1.81 16.61 -19.92
CA ASP A 88 -2.14 15.51 -19.01
C ASP A 88 -1.10 15.34 -17.90
N ILE A 89 0.17 15.64 -18.19
CA ILE A 89 1.25 15.61 -17.20
C ILE A 89 1.08 16.74 -16.20
N ILE A 90 0.76 17.96 -16.65
CA ILE A 90 0.52 19.11 -15.76
C ILE A 90 -0.68 18.83 -14.85
N ILE A 91 -1.77 18.30 -15.39
CA ILE A 91 -2.94 17.87 -14.61
C ILE A 91 -2.51 16.83 -13.57
N SER A 92 -1.72 15.83 -13.96
CA SER A 92 -1.22 14.80 -13.05
C SER A 92 -0.34 15.36 -11.93
N ILE A 93 0.46 16.41 -12.20
CA ILE A 93 1.25 17.12 -11.18
C ILE A 93 0.34 17.79 -10.15
N LEU A 94 -0.67 18.53 -10.63
CA LEU A 94 -1.63 19.22 -9.76
C LEU A 94 -2.40 18.22 -8.89
N GLU A 95 -2.88 17.13 -9.50
CA GLU A 95 -3.58 16.07 -8.77
C GLU A 95 -2.70 15.41 -7.73
N LEU A 96 -1.47 15.05 -8.06
CA LEU A 96 -0.53 14.50 -7.09
C LEU A 96 -0.24 15.49 -5.96
N TYR A 97 -0.11 16.80 -6.25
CA TYR A 97 0.04 17.83 -5.23
C TYR A 97 -1.16 17.86 -4.27
N PHE A 98 -2.40 17.78 -4.79
CA PHE A 98 -3.59 17.69 -3.95
C PHE A 98 -3.62 16.42 -3.10
N LEU A 99 -3.21 15.26 -3.64
CA LEU A 99 -3.13 14.02 -2.88
C LEU A 99 -2.07 14.09 -1.77
N ILE A 100 -0.92 14.72 -2.04
CA ILE A 100 0.11 14.96 -1.01
C ILE A 100 -0.47 15.84 0.11
N LYS A 101 -1.21 16.90 -0.23
CA LYS A 101 -1.88 17.76 0.75
C LYS A 101 -2.96 16.98 1.54
N GLN A 102 -3.70 16.11 0.86
CA GLN A 102 -4.69 15.23 1.50
C GLN A 102 -4.03 14.29 2.50
N ILE A 103 -2.92 13.64 2.15
CA ILE A 103 -2.18 12.76 3.08
C ILE A 103 -1.69 13.56 4.29
N LYS A 104 -1.17 14.78 4.09
CA LYS A 104 -0.70 15.63 5.20
C LYS A 104 -1.81 16.07 6.15
N ASN A 105 -3.01 16.32 5.63
CA ASN A 105 -4.11 16.89 6.41
C ASN A 105 -5.06 15.83 6.98
N CYS A 106 -5.17 14.68 6.32
CA CYS A 106 -6.15 13.64 6.62
C CYS A 106 -5.53 12.27 6.84
N GLY A 107 -4.21 12.13 6.75
CA GLY A 107 -3.56 10.87 7.09
C GLY A 107 -3.90 9.69 6.19
N LEU A 108 -3.70 8.49 6.74
CA LEU A 108 -4.08 7.21 6.11
C LEU A 108 -5.60 7.08 5.96
N ILE A 109 -6.39 7.63 6.89
CA ILE A 109 -7.86 7.62 6.76
C ILE A 109 -8.32 8.40 5.52
N GLY A 110 -7.61 9.48 5.17
CA GLY A 110 -7.82 10.23 3.93
C GLY A 110 -7.52 9.40 2.68
N VAL A 111 -6.48 8.58 2.71
CA VAL A 111 -6.11 7.66 1.62
C VAL A 111 -7.18 6.59 1.44
N VAL A 112 -7.59 5.93 2.52
CA VAL A 112 -8.66 4.91 2.52
C VAL A 112 -9.94 5.49 1.94
N SER A 113 -10.43 6.58 2.52
CA SER A 113 -11.67 7.24 2.10
C SER A 113 -11.61 7.73 0.66
N GLY A 114 -10.44 8.23 0.23
CA GLY A 114 -10.21 8.70 -1.14
C GLY A 114 -10.31 7.58 -2.16
N LEU A 115 -9.64 6.45 -1.92
CA LEU A 115 -9.69 5.27 -2.80
C LEU A 115 -11.07 4.64 -2.83
N GLU A 116 -11.74 4.49 -1.69
CA GLU A 116 -13.11 3.97 -1.63
C GLU A 116 -14.08 4.86 -2.43
N LYS A 117 -13.97 6.18 -2.30
CA LYS A 117 -14.80 7.13 -3.06
C LYS A 117 -14.57 6.99 -4.55
N VAL A 118 -13.32 6.80 -4.97
CA VAL A 118 -12.99 6.56 -6.38
C VAL A 118 -13.57 5.22 -6.83
N ARG A 119 -13.50 4.16 -6.03
CA ARG A 119 -14.05 2.83 -6.36
C ARG A 119 -15.57 2.80 -6.49
N ARG A 120 -16.29 3.50 -5.61
CA ARG A 120 -17.76 3.56 -5.61
C ARG A 120 -18.37 4.27 -6.82
N LYS A 121 -17.64 5.17 -7.48
CA LYS A 121 -18.14 5.83 -8.70
C LYS A 121 -18.27 4.78 -9.82
N ASN A 122 -19.44 4.73 -10.48
CA ASN A 122 -19.68 3.86 -11.65
C ASN A 122 -18.64 4.09 -12.75
N LYS A 123 -18.05 3.02 -13.29
CA LYS A 123 -16.97 3.13 -14.28
C LYS A 123 -17.20 2.29 -15.51
N LYS A 124 -16.86 2.87 -16.65
CA LYS A 124 -16.58 2.10 -17.86
C LYS A 124 -15.22 1.42 -17.68
N TYR A 125 -15.18 0.11 -17.83
CA TYR A 125 -13.92 -0.64 -17.82
C TYR A 125 -13.08 -0.21 -19.03
N ALA A 126 -11.80 0.05 -18.80
CA ALA A 126 -10.86 0.33 -19.89
C ALA A 126 -10.80 -0.87 -20.86
N VAL A 127 -10.90 -0.59 -22.16
CA VAL A 127 -10.75 -1.58 -23.24
C VAL A 127 -9.31 -2.12 -23.27
N ASP A 128 -8.34 -1.27 -22.98
CA ASP A 128 -6.91 -1.63 -22.89
C ASP A 128 -6.34 -1.21 -21.54
N LYS A 129 -6.31 -2.15 -20.58
CA LYS A 129 -5.79 -1.92 -19.22
C LYS A 129 -4.30 -1.57 -19.24
N GLN A 130 -3.53 -2.23 -20.10
CA GLN A 130 -2.07 -2.11 -20.14
C GLN A 130 -1.66 -0.70 -20.60
N LEU A 131 -2.33 -0.17 -21.62
CA LEU A 131 -2.13 1.20 -22.10
C LEU A 131 -2.33 2.24 -20.98
N ILE A 132 -3.37 2.07 -20.16
CA ILE A 132 -3.66 2.98 -19.05
C ILE A 132 -2.58 2.88 -17.96
N ILE A 133 -2.14 1.65 -17.63
CA ILE A 133 -1.06 1.41 -16.67
C ILE A 133 0.22 2.10 -17.13
N ASP A 134 0.63 1.87 -18.38
CA ASP A 134 1.86 2.43 -18.93
C ASP A 134 1.80 3.96 -19.05
N LYS A 135 0.62 4.51 -19.37
CA LYS A 135 0.37 5.96 -19.39
C LYS A 135 0.69 6.60 -18.03
N TYR A 136 0.08 6.11 -16.96
CA TYR A 136 0.23 6.71 -15.63
C TYR A 136 1.57 6.40 -14.95
N LYS A 137 2.17 5.24 -15.24
CA LYS A 137 3.58 4.98 -14.88
C LYS A 137 4.53 5.99 -15.52
N THR A 138 4.36 6.23 -16.82
CA THR A 138 5.17 7.22 -17.55
C THR A 138 5.03 8.62 -16.94
N TYR A 139 3.83 9.00 -16.50
CA TYR A 139 3.62 10.28 -15.83
C TYR A 139 4.34 10.34 -14.49
N LEU A 140 4.23 9.30 -13.65
CA LEU A 140 4.94 9.26 -12.38
C LEU A 140 6.45 9.40 -12.56
N ILE A 141 7.05 8.74 -13.55
CA ILE A 141 8.49 8.88 -13.86
C ILE A 141 8.86 10.31 -14.20
N LYS A 142 8.05 10.99 -15.02
CA LYS A 142 8.30 12.39 -15.41
C LYS A 142 8.12 13.35 -14.24
N ILE A 143 7.20 13.04 -13.33
CA ILE A 143 6.85 13.90 -12.20
C ILE A 143 7.80 13.68 -11.01
N PHE A 144 8.32 12.46 -10.84
CA PHE A 144 9.22 12.06 -9.76
C PHE A 144 10.35 13.07 -9.49
N PRO A 145 11.19 13.47 -10.47
CA PRO A 145 12.30 14.39 -10.22
C PRO A 145 11.85 15.80 -9.78
N LEU A 146 10.61 16.21 -10.08
CA LEU A 146 10.10 17.55 -9.76
C LEU A 146 9.64 17.67 -8.29
N ILE A 147 9.25 16.56 -7.67
CA ILE A 147 8.61 16.54 -6.35
C ILE A 147 9.50 15.85 -5.29
N SER A 148 10.55 15.15 -5.71
CA SER A 148 11.40 14.35 -4.81
C SER A 148 12.27 15.21 -3.90
N LYS A 149 11.82 15.40 -2.65
CA LYS A 149 12.66 15.80 -1.51
C LYS A 149 12.70 14.76 -0.37
N LYS A 150 11.78 13.77 -0.36
CA LYS A 150 11.74 12.57 0.51
C LYS A 150 10.93 11.45 -0.19
N SER A 151 11.13 10.20 0.21
CA SER A 151 10.44 9.01 -0.31
C SER A 151 8.92 9.09 -0.13
N ASN A 152 8.21 9.50 -1.20
CA ASN A 152 6.75 9.66 -1.22
C ASN A 152 6.03 8.42 -1.80
N CYS A 153 6.48 7.20 -1.46
CA CYS A 153 5.92 5.96 -2.01
C CYS A 153 4.40 5.87 -1.81
N LEU A 154 3.90 6.26 -0.63
CA LEU A 154 2.46 6.32 -0.36
C LEU A 154 1.72 7.25 -1.32
N SER A 155 2.21 8.47 -1.52
CA SER A 155 1.57 9.46 -2.41
C SER A 155 1.55 8.99 -3.86
N TYR A 156 2.64 8.38 -4.33
CA TYR A 156 2.72 7.89 -5.71
C TYR A 156 1.85 6.66 -5.94
N SER A 157 1.89 5.69 -5.02
CA SER A 157 1.05 4.50 -5.10
C SER A 157 -0.43 4.86 -4.94
N PHE A 158 -0.77 5.83 -4.07
CA PHE A 158 -2.13 6.38 -3.97
C PHE A 158 -2.58 7.07 -5.27
N PHE A 159 -1.73 7.91 -5.87
CA PHE A 159 -2.02 8.54 -7.16
C PHE A 159 -2.28 7.49 -8.24
N LEU A 160 -1.38 6.50 -8.38
CA LEU A 160 -1.52 5.47 -9.40
C LEU A 160 -2.78 4.63 -9.17
N ALA A 161 -2.99 4.11 -7.97
CA ALA A 161 -4.18 3.33 -7.63
C ALA A 161 -5.45 4.15 -7.91
N SER A 162 -5.50 5.43 -7.50
CA SER A 162 -6.62 6.33 -7.78
C SER A 162 -6.87 6.49 -9.28
N LYS A 163 -5.82 6.68 -10.09
CA LYS A 163 -5.94 6.84 -11.55
C LYS A 163 -6.37 5.57 -12.26
N LEU A 164 -5.75 4.45 -11.96
CA LEU A 164 -6.15 3.16 -12.51
C LEU A 164 -7.60 2.87 -12.16
N ASN A 165 -7.97 3.07 -10.89
CA ASN A 165 -9.35 2.93 -10.49
C ASN A 165 -10.25 3.89 -11.26
N GLN A 166 -9.94 5.18 -11.43
CA GLN A 166 -10.77 6.12 -12.21
C GLN A 166 -11.05 5.64 -13.64
N HIS A 167 -10.15 4.88 -14.24
CA HIS A 167 -10.28 4.28 -15.58
C HIS A 167 -10.85 2.85 -15.58
N GLY A 168 -11.41 2.39 -14.46
CA GLY A 168 -12.02 1.05 -14.36
C GLY A 168 -11.01 -0.10 -14.30
N VAL A 169 -9.73 0.19 -14.02
CA VAL A 169 -8.71 -0.82 -13.72
C VAL A 169 -8.71 -1.05 -12.20
N PRO A 170 -9.08 -2.24 -11.70
CA PRO A 170 -9.32 -2.50 -10.27
C PRO A 170 -8.02 -2.68 -9.47
N ALA A 171 -7.13 -1.69 -9.52
CA ALA A 171 -5.88 -1.71 -8.80
C ALA A 171 -6.09 -1.53 -7.28
N VAL A 172 -5.29 -2.20 -6.47
CA VAL A 172 -5.29 -2.09 -5.01
C VAL A 172 -4.04 -1.38 -4.53
N LEU A 173 -4.18 -0.54 -3.50
CA LEU A 173 -3.03 0.06 -2.81
C LEU A 173 -2.67 -0.85 -1.65
N VAL A 174 -1.42 -1.27 -1.58
CA VAL A 174 -0.92 -2.17 -0.54
C VAL A 174 0.15 -1.45 0.26
N ILE A 175 0.09 -1.57 1.58
CA ILE A 175 1.12 -1.15 2.52
C ILE A 175 1.68 -2.39 3.20
N GLY A 176 2.99 -2.55 3.14
CA GLY A 176 3.73 -3.60 3.82
C GLY A 176 4.76 -3.03 4.78
N VAL A 177 5.16 -3.86 5.73
CA VAL A 177 6.07 -3.49 6.81
C VAL A 177 6.96 -4.68 7.19
N ARG A 178 8.17 -4.35 7.65
CA ARG A 178 9.08 -5.25 8.36
C ARG A 178 9.68 -4.54 9.56
N THR A 179 10.21 -5.30 10.52
CA THR A 179 10.74 -4.77 11.79
C THR A 179 12.27 -4.78 11.89
N GLN A 180 12.97 -5.54 11.05
CA GLN A 180 14.41 -5.78 11.18
C GLN A 180 15.14 -5.74 9.82
N PRO A 181 15.77 -4.61 9.45
CA PRO A 181 15.56 -3.27 10.01
C PRO A 181 14.14 -2.75 9.72
N PHE A 182 13.66 -1.78 10.51
CA PHE A 182 12.31 -1.23 10.27
C PHE A 182 12.21 -0.57 8.90
N TYR A 183 11.23 -1.02 8.13
CA TYR A 183 10.91 -0.44 6.83
C TYR A 183 9.43 -0.62 6.54
N SER A 184 8.79 0.44 6.07
CA SER A 184 7.42 0.41 5.59
C SER A 184 7.36 0.97 4.19
N HIS A 185 6.49 0.39 3.37
CA HIS A 185 6.42 0.73 1.97
C HIS A 185 5.03 0.56 1.39
N ALA A 186 4.73 1.34 0.37
CA ALA A 186 3.44 1.33 -0.30
C ALA A 186 3.61 1.10 -1.81
N TRP A 187 2.90 0.11 -2.33
CA TRP A 187 2.90 -0.26 -3.75
C TRP A 187 1.48 -0.51 -4.25
N VAL A 188 1.34 -0.72 -5.55
CA VAL A 188 0.07 -0.98 -6.23
C VAL A 188 0.10 -2.37 -6.81
N GLU A 189 -0.99 -3.10 -6.63
CA GLU A 189 -1.19 -4.41 -7.25
C GLU A 189 -2.40 -4.40 -8.17
N LEU A 190 -2.34 -5.23 -9.21
CA LEU A 190 -3.45 -5.58 -10.06
C LEU A 190 -3.49 -7.10 -10.17
N ASP A 191 -4.65 -7.71 -9.87
CA ASP A 191 -4.83 -9.17 -9.91
C ASP A 191 -3.75 -9.92 -9.10
N GLY A 192 -3.33 -9.36 -7.95
CA GLY A 192 -2.30 -9.91 -7.06
C GLY A 192 -0.85 -9.66 -7.49
N VAL A 193 -0.62 -8.99 -8.63
CA VAL A 193 0.71 -8.71 -9.17
C VAL A 193 1.13 -7.28 -8.87
N VAL A 194 2.32 -7.08 -8.31
CA VAL A 194 2.91 -5.75 -8.11
C VAL A 194 3.19 -5.10 -9.47
N ILE A 195 2.61 -3.93 -9.70
CA ILE A 195 2.75 -3.25 -11.00
C ILE A 195 3.74 -2.10 -10.97
N ASN A 196 3.94 -1.39 -9.87
CA ASN A 196 4.72 -0.14 -9.86
C ASN A 196 6.07 -0.22 -9.14
N ASP A 197 6.48 -1.42 -8.75
CA ASP A 197 7.66 -1.65 -7.91
C ASP A 197 8.23 -3.06 -8.10
N ASP A 198 9.16 -3.46 -7.23
CA ASP A 198 9.72 -4.82 -7.18
C ASP A 198 8.61 -5.90 -7.04
N PRO A 199 8.50 -6.84 -7.99
CA PRO A 199 7.57 -7.97 -7.91
C PRO A 199 7.69 -8.81 -6.63
N LYS A 200 8.86 -8.79 -5.99
CA LYS A 200 9.16 -9.58 -4.78
C LYS A 200 8.81 -8.87 -3.48
N LEU A 201 8.10 -7.73 -3.51
CA LEU A 201 7.75 -7.00 -2.29
C LEU A 201 6.95 -7.84 -1.28
N ARG A 202 6.08 -8.74 -1.76
CA ARG A 202 5.34 -9.68 -0.90
C ARG A 202 6.22 -10.75 -0.24
N GLU A 203 7.40 -11.03 -0.79
CA GLU A 203 8.38 -11.92 -0.15
C GLU A 203 9.18 -11.18 0.94
N LYS A 204 9.28 -9.85 0.81
CA LYS A 204 10.13 -8.98 1.65
C LYS A 204 9.38 -8.27 2.77
N LEU A 205 8.07 -8.10 2.65
CA LEU A 205 7.27 -7.30 3.58
C LEU A 205 5.98 -8.03 3.92
N SER A 206 5.63 -8.00 5.21
CA SER A 206 4.31 -8.43 5.65
C SER A 206 3.31 -7.32 5.36
N VAL A 207 2.22 -7.66 4.67
CA VAL A 207 1.18 -6.69 4.31
C VAL A 207 0.43 -6.27 5.57
N ILE A 208 0.19 -4.99 5.78
CA ILE A 208 -0.59 -4.51 6.94
C ILE A 208 -1.88 -3.82 6.51
N LEU A 209 -1.93 -3.32 5.27
CA LEU A 209 -3.14 -2.68 4.76
C LEU A 209 -3.26 -2.91 3.26
N VAL A 210 -4.43 -3.37 2.84
CA VAL A 210 -4.86 -3.39 1.45
C VAL A 210 -6.10 -2.50 1.35
N ILE A 211 -6.07 -1.54 0.43
CA ILE A 211 -7.15 -0.58 0.19
C ILE A 211 -7.72 -0.81 -1.18
#